data_AF-A0A914YZV8-F1
#
_entry.id   AF-A0A914YZV8-F1
#
_cell.length_a   1.000
_cell.length_b   1.000
_cell.length_c   1.000
_cell.angle_alpha   90.00
_cell.angle_beta   90.00
_cell.angle_gamma   90.00
#
_symmetry.space_group_name_H-M   'P 1'
#
loop_
_entity.id
_entity.type
_entity.pdbx_description
1 polymer ?
#
loop_
_entity_poly.entity_id
_entity_poly.type
_entity_poly.pdbx_seq_one_letter_code
_entity_poly.pdbx_strand_id
1 'polypeptide(L)'
;MNQFVIFMLAVIFAQTSAICRYTNGQYDLSWVVDHSDNVHFQLIYRNFPRLNAWTGVAFGQSMAGGLDAVIVKVINGRVSVSDEYVRGYSPISTRLFTRYPTSNS
;
A
#
# COMPACT_ATOMS: atom_id res chain seq x y z
N MET A 1 -33.50 -32.99 -12.86
CA MET A 1 -32.62 -31.81 -12.76
C MET A 1 -32.01 -31.82 -11.36
N ASN A 2 -30.70 -32.06 -11.28
CA ASN A 2 -30.04 -32.66 -10.12
C ASN A 2 -29.55 -31.58 -9.13
N GLN A 3 -30.05 -31.59 -7.88
CA GLN A 3 -29.75 -30.60 -6.82
C GLN A 3 -28.23 -30.46 -6.51
N PHE A 4 -27.42 -31.44 -6.91
CA PHE A 4 -25.96 -31.41 -6.72
C PHE A 4 -25.22 -30.33 -7.54
N VAL A 5 -25.76 -29.90 -8.69
CA VAL A 5 -25.07 -28.93 -9.55
C VAL A 5 -25.15 -27.51 -8.97
N ILE A 6 -26.24 -27.19 -8.26
CA ILE A 6 -26.48 -25.85 -7.69
C ILE A 6 -25.54 -25.61 -6.48
N PHE A 7 -25.23 -26.64 -5.70
CA PHE A 7 -24.31 -26.53 -4.55
C PHE A 7 -22.85 -26.32 -4.95
N MET A 8 -22.38 -26.96 -6.03
CA MET A 8 -21.00 -26.79 -6.53
C MET A 8 -20.74 -25.37 -7.05
N LEU A 9 -21.75 -24.69 -7.61
CA LEU A 9 -21.60 -23.32 -8.13
C LEU A 9 -21.56 -22.26 -7.01
N ALA A 10 -22.15 -22.55 -5.84
CA ALA A 10 -22.14 -21.65 -4.69
C ALA A 10 -20.80 -21.61 -3.93
N VAL A 11 -19.95 -22.63 -4.10
CA VAL A 11 -18.66 -22.75 -3.38
C VAL A 11 -17.54 -21.94 -4.04
N ILE A 12 -17.75 -21.39 -5.24
CA ILE A 12 -16.68 -20.72 -6.01
C ILE A 12 -16.56 -19.21 -5.68
N PHE A 13 -17.45 -18.62 -4.86
CA PHE A 13 -17.54 -17.16 -4.70
C PHE A 13 -17.39 -16.63 -3.27
N ALA A 14 -16.46 -17.16 -2.46
CA ALA A 14 -16.21 -16.59 -1.13
C ALA A 14 -14.74 -16.71 -0.66
N GLN A 15 -13.78 -16.27 -1.48
CA GLN A 15 -12.50 -15.80 -0.96
C GLN A 15 -12.32 -14.33 -1.37
N THR A 16 -13.15 -13.46 -0.82
CA THR A 16 -12.84 -12.04 -0.79
C THR A 16 -12.01 -11.79 0.45
N SER A 17 -10.70 -11.59 0.30
CA SER A 17 -9.88 -11.04 1.39
C SER A 17 -10.54 -9.73 1.85
N ALA A 18 -10.81 -9.63 3.15
CA ALA A 18 -11.47 -8.45 3.70
C ALA A 18 -10.56 -7.23 3.50
N ILE A 19 -11.10 -6.18 2.85
CA ILE A 19 -10.36 -4.94 2.66
C ILE A 19 -10.17 -4.28 4.02
N CYS A 20 -8.92 -4.09 4.43
CA CYS A 20 -8.59 -3.32 5.61
C CYS A 20 -8.66 -1.82 5.28
N ARG A 21 -9.13 -1.01 6.22
CA ARG A 21 -9.30 0.44 6.02
C ARG A 21 -8.89 1.23 7.25
N TYR A 22 -8.29 2.38 6.99
CA TYR A 22 -7.99 3.40 7.98
C TYR A 22 -8.40 4.77 7.42
N THR A 23 -9.22 5.50 8.16
CA THR A 23 -9.67 6.84 7.77
C THR A 23 -9.39 7.82 8.89
N ASN A 24 -8.74 8.93 8.56
CA ASN A 24 -8.46 10.01 9.50
C ASN A 24 -8.52 11.36 8.78
N GLY A 25 -9.57 12.15 9.07
CA GLY A 25 -9.77 13.45 8.44
C GLY A 25 -9.85 13.36 6.91
N GLN A 26 -8.84 13.90 6.22
CA GLN A 26 -8.75 13.90 4.76
C GLN A 26 -8.05 12.65 4.18
N TYR A 27 -7.48 11.81 5.03
CA TYR A 27 -6.79 10.59 4.66
C TYR A 27 -7.73 9.39 4.67
N ASP A 28 -7.68 8.62 3.59
CA ASP A 28 -8.37 7.34 3.44
C ASP A 28 -7.37 6.34 2.86
N LEU A 29 -6.96 5.38 3.68
CA LEU A 29 -6.05 4.30 3.32
C LEU A 29 -6.83 2.99 3.33
N SER A 30 -6.76 2.26 2.23
CA SER A 30 -7.26 0.89 2.15
C SER A 30 -6.19 -0.04 1.61
N TRP A 31 -6.19 -1.28 2.09
CA TRP A 31 -5.26 -2.29 1.62
C TRP A 31 -5.88 -3.68 1.63
N VAL A 32 -5.38 -4.53 0.75
CA VAL A 32 -5.82 -5.91 0.60
C VAL A 32 -4.64 -6.79 0.20
N VAL A 33 -4.62 -8.03 0.67
CA VAL A 33 -3.68 -9.05 0.23
C VAL A 33 -4.36 -9.89 -0.85
N ASP A 34 -3.71 -10.04 -1.99
CA ASP A 34 -4.19 -10.91 -3.07
C ASP A 34 -3.78 -12.37 -2.85
N HIS A 35 -4.23 -13.25 -3.76
CA HIS A 35 -3.94 -14.70 -3.68
C HIS A 35 -2.46 -15.05 -3.96
N SER A 36 -1.67 -14.08 -4.40
CA SER A 36 -0.25 -14.21 -4.72
C SER A 36 0.62 -13.53 -3.65
N ASP A 37 0.06 -13.30 -2.46
CA ASP A 37 0.71 -12.63 -1.32
C ASP A 37 1.21 -11.20 -1.60
N ASN A 38 0.67 -10.52 -2.62
CA ASN A 38 0.96 -9.10 -2.86
C ASN A 38 0.01 -8.22 -2.07
N VAL A 39 0.55 -7.16 -1.48
CA VAL A 39 -0.25 -6.14 -0.78
C VAL A 39 -0.55 -5.00 -1.74
N HIS A 40 -1.84 -4.78 -2.01
CA HIS A 40 -2.32 -3.67 -2.81
C HIS A 40 -2.76 -2.54 -1.90
N PHE A 41 -2.16 -1.35 -2.06
CA PHE A 41 -2.50 -0.16 -1.29
C PHE A 41 -3.26 0.84 -2.16
N GLN A 42 -4.28 1.46 -1.59
CA GLN A 42 -4.94 2.64 -2.13
C GLN A 42 -4.97 3.73 -1.07
N LEU A 43 -4.20 4.80 -1.30
CA LEU A 43 -4.15 5.99 -0.47
C LEU A 43 -4.83 7.14 -1.18
N ILE A 44 -5.84 7.74 -0.54
CA ILE A 44 -6.51 8.96 -0.99
C ILE A 44 -6.25 10.04 0.07
N TYR A 45 -5.67 11.16 -0.36
CA TYR A 45 -5.60 12.39 0.43
C TYR A 45 -6.44 13.46 -0.25
N ARG A 46 -7.65 13.67 0.30
CA ARG A 46 -8.58 14.70 -0.19
C ARG A 46 -8.03 16.09 0.10
N ASN A 47 -8.24 17.04 -0.82
CA ASN A 47 -7.75 18.42 -0.67
C ASN A 47 -6.24 18.51 -0.46
N PHE A 48 -5.46 17.70 -1.20
CA PHE A 48 -4.01 17.71 -1.12
C PHE A 48 -3.45 19.15 -1.24
N PRO A 49 -2.52 19.57 -0.37
CA PRO A 49 -2.01 20.94 -0.37
C PRO A 49 -1.41 21.35 -1.72
N ARG A 50 -1.70 22.59 -2.18
CA ARG A 50 -1.08 23.16 -3.39
C ARG A 50 0.37 23.60 -3.19
N LEU A 51 0.86 23.58 -1.95
CA LEU A 51 2.23 23.93 -1.57
C LEU A 51 3.13 22.70 -1.51
N ASN A 52 4.40 22.89 -1.17
CA ASN A 52 5.34 21.79 -0.94
C ASN A 52 4.84 20.91 0.20
N ALA A 53 4.47 19.68 -0.14
CA ALA A 53 3.89 18.71 0.78
C ALA A 53 4.27 17.29 0.38
N TRP A 54 4.17 16.37 1.33
CA TRP A 54 4.35 14.96 1.07
C TRP A 54 3.29 14.16 1.82
N THR A 55 2.98 12.98 1.29
CA THR A 55 2.17 11.94 1.94
C THR A 55 2.74 10.59 1.58
N GLY A 56 2.28 9.51 2.21
CA GLY A 56 2.77 8.19 1.89
C GLY A 56 2.17 7.11 2.78
N VAL A 57 2.56 5.88 2.48
CA VAL A 57 2.23 4.70 3.29
C VAL A 57 3.55 4.08 3.72
N ALA A 58 3.67 3.79 5.02
CA ALA A 58 4.82 3.12 5.59
C ALA A 58 4.39 1.82 6.26
N PHE A 59 5.21 0.79 6.11
CA PHE A 59 5.02 -0.54 6.69
C PHE A 59 6.28 -0.95 7.46
N GLY A 60 6.06 -1.52 8.64
CA GLY A 60 7.11 -1.90 9.57
C GLY A 60 6.63 -1.80 11.02
N GLN A 61 7.48 -2.19 11.96
CA GLN A 61 7.11 -2.29 13.37
C GLN A 61 7.08 -0.92 14.07
N SER A 62 8.07 -0.06 13.79
CA SER A 62 8.18 1.29 14.36
C SER A 62 9.31 2.06 13.68
N MET A 63 9.38 3.38 13.87
CA MET A 63 10.54 4.17 13.41
C MET A 63 11.88 3.68 14.01
N ALA A 64 11.88 3.19 15.25
CA ALA A 64 13.07 2.61 15.87
C ALA A 64 13.45 1.26 15.24
N GLY A 65 12.45 0.43 14.92
CA GLY A 65 12.62 -0.86 14.26
C GLY A 65 12.93 -0.77 12.76
N GLY A 66 12.67 0.38 12.15
CA GLY A 66 12.76 0.58 10.72
C GLY A 66 11.37 0.54 10.07
N LEU A 67 11.15 1.47 9.14
CA LEU A 67 9.96 1.55 8.30
C LEU A 67 10.41 1.59 6.84
N ASP A 68 9.72 0.83 6.02
CA ASP A 68 9.80 0.90 4.57
C ASP A 68 8.56 1.63 4.06
N ALA A 69 8.71 2.56 3.12
CA ALA A 69 7.70 3.55 2.84
C ALA A 69 7.65 3.95 1.37
N VAL A 70 6.44 4.01 0.83
CA VAL A 70 6.18 4.64 -0.46
C VAL A 70 5.70 6.06 -0.20
N ILE A 71 6.48 7.03 -0.65
CA ILE A 71 6.25 8.45 -0.42
C ILE A 71 5.88 9.15 -1.73
N VAL A 72 4.82 9.95 -1.69
CA VAL A 72 4.41 10.87 -2.75
C VAL A 72 4.74 12.28 -2.30
N LYS A 73 5.60 12.97 -3.06
CA LYS A 73 6.00 14.36 -2.81
C LYS A 73 5.43 15.25 -3.90
N VAL A 74 4.91 16.41 -3.52
CA VAL A 74 4.56 17.49 -4.45
C VAL A 74 5.47 18.66 -4.11
N ILE A 75 6.39 18.98 -5.01
CA ILE A 75 7.37 20.06 -4.82
C ILE A 75 7.29 20.97 -6.04
N ASN A 76 6.97 22.24 -5.83
CA ASN A 76 6.79 23.23 -6.89
C ASN A 76 5.85 22.73 -8.02
N GLY A 77 4.74 22.10 -7.64
CA GLY A 77 3.76 21.54 -8.57
C GLY A 77 4.19 20.25 -9.29
N ARG A 78 5.41 19.75 -9.03
CA ARG A 78 5.88 18.46 -9.56
C ARG A 78 5.57 17.35 -8.57
N VAL A 79 4.91 16.31 -9.07
CA VAL A 79 4.65 15.09 -8.30
C VAL A 79 5.78 14.10 -8.53
N SER A 80 6.34 13.55 -7.46
CA SER A 80 7.27 12.43 -7.49
C SER A 80 6.83 11.34 -6.53
N VAL A 81 7.10 10.09 -6.90
CA VAL A 81 6.85 8.92 -6.06
C VAL A 81 8.20 8.22 -5.84
N SER A 82 8.51 7.90 -4.59
CA SER A 82 9.76 7.26 -4.20
C SER A 82 9.52 6.14 -3.19
N ASP A 83 10.35 5.13 -3.28
CA ASP A 83 10.49 4.09 -2.28
C ASP A 83 11.58 4.51 -1.27
N GLU A 84 11.31 4.37 0.00
CA GLU A 84 12.03 5.10 1.04
C GLU A 84 12.12 4.29 2.33
N TYR A 85 13.34 4.13 2.84
CA TYR A 85 13.57 3.44 4.10
C TYR A 85 14.01 4.42 5.19
N VAL A 86 13.39 4.31 6.36
CA VAL A 86 13.68 5.12 7.55
C VAL A 86 14.03 4.20 8.70
N ARG A 87 15.13 4.48 9.40
CA ARG A 87 15.43 3.86 10.69
C ARG A 87 16.03 4.88 11.63
N GLY A 88 15.47 4.96 12.82
CA GLY A 88 15.74 6.06 13.74
C GLY A 88 15.02 7.33 13.29
N TYR A 89 14.95 8.33 14.16
CA TYR A 89 14.42 9.66 13.84
C TYR A 89 15.41 10.45 12.96
N SER A 90 15.90 9.80 11.91
CA SER A 90 16.90 10.29 10.97
C SER A 90 16.25 10.62 9.62
N PRO A 91 16.89 11.47 8.81
CA PRO A 91 16.40 11.77 7.46
C PRO A 91 16.21 10.49 6.64
N ILE A 92 15.20 10.51 5.78
CA ILE A 92 14.79 9.36 4.99
C ILE A 92 15.87 9.00 3.96
N SER A 93 16.17 7.71 3.82
CA SER A 93 17.07 7.20 2.79
C SER A 93 16.26 6.70 1.59
N THR A 94 16.38 7.39 0.45
CA THR A 94 15.64 7.02 -0.78
C THR A 94 16.27 5.81 -1.45
N ARG A 95 15.48 4.76 -1.66
CA ARG A 95 15.80 3.69 -2.59
C ARG A 95 15.01 3.95 -3.87
N LEU A 96 15.68 4.04 -5.01
CA LEU A 96 14.94 4.05 -6.28
C LEU A 96 14.15 2.73 -6.37
N PHE A 97 13.01 2.72 -7.06
CA PHE A 97 12.27 1.49 -7.43
C PHE A 97 13.20 0.59 -8.29
N THR A 98 14.19 -0.04 -7.66
CA THR A 98 14.92 -1.14 -8.24
C THR A 98 13.98 -2.31 -8.11
N ARG A 99 13.35 -2.64 -9.25
CA ARG A 99 12.75 -3.95 -9.52
C ARG A 99 13.56 -4.99 -8.73
N TYR A 100 12.97 -5.61 -7.70
CA TYR A 100 13.63 -6.69 -6.99
C TYR A 100 14.08 -7.69 -8.07
N PRO A 101 15.37 -8.09 -8.13
CA PRO A 101 15.72 -9.24 -8.94
C PRO A 101 14.94 -10.40 -8.33
N THR A 102 14.00 -10.96 -9.11
CA THR A 102 13.43 -12.26 -8.80
C THR A 102 14.62 -13.20 -8.65
N SER A 103 14.90 -13.65 -7.42
CA SER A 103 15.82 -14.76 -7.22
C SER A 103 15.19 -15.95 -7.94
N ASN A 104 15.74 -16.32 -9.09
CA ASN A 104 15.45 -17.60 -9.68
C ASN A 104 15.85 -18.66 -8.64
N SER A 105 14.85 -19.45 -8.26
CA SER A 105 14.96 -20.73 -7.55
C SER A 105 16.09 -21.60 -8.08
#